data_AF-A0A2V8PV23-F1
#
_entry.id   AF-A0A2V8PV23-F1
#
_cell.length_a   1.000
_cell.length_b   1.000
_cell.length_c   1.000
_cell.angle_alpha   90.00
_cell.angle_beta   90.00
_cell.angle_gamma   90.00
#
_symmetry.space_group_name_H-M   'P 1'
#
loop_
_entity.id
_entity.type
_entity.pdbx_description
1 polymer ?
#
loop_
_entity_poly.entity_id
_entity_poly.type
_entity_poly.pdbx_seq_one_letter_code
_entity_poly.pdbx_strand_id
1 'polypeptide(L)' 'MEKGRISGENVYRAFGQSKDGRYLLVFFIYKGQGRALVISARDASPREQRRYGKKRK' A
#
# COMPACT_ATOMS: atom_id res chain seq x y z
N MET A 1 -2.23 5.09 -10.18
CA MET A 1 -1.61 6.11 -9.32
C MET A 1 -2.55 7.29 -9.36
N GLU A 2 -3.06 7.73 -8.21
CA GLU A 2 -3.79 8.99 -8.15
C GLU A 2 -2.76 10.11 -8.02
N LYS A 3 -2.77 11.07 -8.94
CA LYS A 3 -1.89 12.23 -8.87
C LYS A 3 -2.50 13.21 -7.87
N GLY A 4 -1.79 13.47 -6.77
CA GLY A 4 -2.13 14.56 -5.87
C GLY A 4 -2.08 15.89 -6.62
N ARG A 5 -2.88 16.86 -6.17
CA ARG A 5 -2.93 18.23 -6.73
C ARG A 5 -1.63 19.03 -6.48
N ILE A 6 -0.72 18.49 -5.64
CA ILE A 6 0.54 19.12 -5.21
C ILE A 6 1.72 18.20 -5.58
N SER A 7 2.75 18.78 -6.21
CA SER A 7 3.98 18.07 -6.58
C SER A 7 4.72 17.59 -5.32
N GLY A 8 5.03 16.29 -5.25
CA GLY A 8 5.73 15.69 -4.09
C GLY A 8 4.82 14.97 -3.08
N GLU A 9 3.50 15.04 -3.24
CA GLU A 9 2.52 14.33 -2.39
C GLU A 9 1.81 13.18 -3.12
N ASN A 10 2.55 12.48 -3.99
CA ASN A 10 1.99 11.27 -4.60
C ASN A 10 1.66 10.26 -3.50
N VAL A 11 0.40 9.83 -3.46
CA VAL A 11 -0.04 8.76 -2.58
C VAL A 11 0.26 7.43 -3.26
N TYR A 12 1.11 6.65 -2.61
CA TYR A 12 1.46 5.30 -3.00
C TYR A 12 0.60 4.32 -2.23
N ARG A 13 0.40 3.13 -2.82
CA ARG A 13 -0.23 1.99 -2.15
C ARG A 13 0.68 0.78 -2.19
N ALA A 14 0.85 0.12 -1.06
CA ALA A 14 1.52 -1.15 -0.92
C ALA A 14 0.51 -2.23 -0.51
N PHE A 15 0.68 -3.42 -1.08
CA PHE A 15 -0.09 -4.60 -0.72
C PHE A 15 0.87 -5.65 -0.18
N GLY A 16 0.58 -6.22 0.98
CA GLY A 16 1.44 -7.21 1.61
C GLY A 16 0.71 -8.09 2.59
N GLN A 17 1.35 -9.19 2.97
CA GLN A 17 0.88 -10.08 4.02
C GLN A 17 1.70 -9.81 5.29
N SER A 18 1.04 -9.61 6.43
CA SER A 18 1.70 -9.57 7.74
C SER A 18 2.15 -10.97 8.17
N LYS A 19 2.98 -11.03 9.21
CA LYS A 19 3.52 -12.30 9.73
C LYS A 19 2.43 -13.27 10.22
N ASP A 20 1.29 -12.74 10.65
CA ASP A 20 0.11 -13.48 11.09
C ASP A 20 -0.81 -13.91 9.93
N GLY A 21 -0.44 -13.61 8.69
CA GLY A 21 -1.18 -14.01 7.50
C GLY A 21 -2.24 -13.02 7.01
N ARG A 22 -2.50 -11.92 7.73
CA ARG A 22 -3.45 -10.90 7.27
C ARG A 22 -2.91 -10.14 6.07
N TYR A 23 -3.78 -9.88 5.10
CA TYR A 23 -3.43 -9.06 3.96
C TYR A 23 -3.78 -7.61 4.24
N LEU A 24 -2.79 -6.72 4.09
CA LEU A 24 -2.94 -5.30 4.36
C LEU A 24 -2.77 -4.50 3.08
N LEU A 25 -3.58 -3.45 2.96
CA LEU A 25 -3.40 -2.37 2.00
C LEU A 25 -2.99 -1.11 2.74
N VAL A 26 -1.78 -0.62 2.45
CA VAL A 26 -1.18 0.53 3.11
C VAL A 26 -1.06 1.69 2.12
N PHE A 27 -1.61 2.84 2.48
CA PHE A 27 -1.47 4.09 1.76
C PHE A 27 -0.42 4.97 2.44
N PHE A 28 0.53 5.48 1.66
CA PHE A 28 1.65 6.24 2.21
C PHE A 28 2.17 7.28 1.23
N ILE A 29 2.84 8.31 1.76
CA ILE A 29 3.64 9.25 0.99
C ILE A 29 5.10 8.84 1.13
N TYR A 30 5.79 8.68 0.01
CA TYR A 30 7.23 8.44 0.02
C TYR A 30 7.97 9.75 0.32
N LYS A 31 8.75 9.77 1.40
CA LYS A 31 9.52 10.96 1.84
C LYS A 31 10.99 10.90 1.39
N GLY A 32 11.37 9.91 0.58
CA GLY A 32 12.75 9.71 0.14
C GLY A 32 13.58 8.87 1.12
N GLN A 33 14.76 8.44 0.68
CA GLN A 33 15.73 7.69 1.50
C GLN A 33 15.14 6.45 2.22
N GLY A 34 14.21 5.75 1.58
CA GLY A 34 13.54 4.59 2.18
C GLY A 34 12.54 4.92 3.28
N ARG A 35 12.23 6.21 3.53
CA ARG A 35 11.24 6.66 4.50
C ARG A 35 9.88 6.84 3.85
N ALA A 36 8.84 6.42 4.56
CA ALA A 36 7.45 6.57 4.15
C ALA A 36 6.63 7.11 5.33
N LEU A 37 5.73 8.05 5.03
CA LEU A 37 4.70 8.49 5.96
C LEU A 37 3.42 7.72 5.67
N VAL A 38 3.04 6.83 6.58
CA VAL A 38 1.78 6.08 6.47
C VAL A 38 0.61 7.02 6.74
N ILE A 39 -0.32 7.09 5.78
CA ILE A 39 -1.57 7.84 5.92
C ILE A 39 -2.64 6.93 6.53
N SER A 40 -2.76 5.71 5.98
CA SER A 40 -3.73 4.74 6.44
C SER A 40 -3.28 3.31 6.13
N ALA A 41 -3.72 2.38 6.98
CA ALA A 41 -3.59 0.95 6.76
C ALA A 41 -4.94 0.31 7.07
N ARG A 42 -5.38 -0.58 6.18
CA ARG A 42 -6.61 -1.35 6.38
C ARG A 42 -6.42 -2.79 5.95
N ASP A 43 -7.29 -3.66 6.43
CA ASP A 43 -7.39 -5.00 5.90
C ASP A 43 -7.79 -4.97 4.42
N ALA A 44 -7.13 -5.83 3.65
CA ALA A 44 -7.46 -6.03 2.26
C ALA A 44 -8.77 -6.78 2.13
N SER A 45 -9.64 -6.29 1.25
CA SER A 45 -10.87 -7.00 0.90
C SER A 45 -10.56 -8.33 0.21
N PRO A 46 -11.48 -9.33 0.26
CA PRO A 46 -11.28 -10.61 -0.42
C PRO A 46 -10.96 -10.49 -1.92
N ARG A 47 -11.50 -9.45 -2.58
CA ARG A 47 -11.22 -9.15 -3.99
C ARG A 47 -9.78 -8.66 -4.20
N GLU A 48 -9.29 -7.81 -3.32
CA GLU A 48 -7.90 -7.33 -3.33
C GLU A 48 -6.93 -8.47 -3.01
N GLN A 49 -7.26 -9.32 -2.04
CA GLN A 49 -6.49 -10.54 -1.73
C GLN A 49 -6.36 -11.47 -2.93
N ARG A 50 -7.45 -11.78 -3.62
CA ARG A 50 -7.42 -12.63 -4.82
C ARG A 50 -6.59 -12.02 -5.96
N ARG A 51 -6.63 -10.70 -6.11
CA ARG A 51 -5.96 -9.98 -7.21
C ARG A 51 -4.45 -9.81 -6.97
N TYR A 52 -4.04 -9.56 -5.73
CA TYR A 52 -2.66 -9.21 -5.40
C TYR A 52 -1.92 -10.30 -4.61
N GLY A 53 -2.62 -11.14 -3.85
CA GLY A 53 -2.04 -12.28 -3.13
C GLY A 53 -1.51 -13.40 -4.02
N LYS A 54 -1.92 -13.43 -5.30
CA LYS A 54 -1.38 -14.36 -6.31
C LYS A 54 -0.08 -13.90 -6.98
N LYS A 55 0.41 -12.68 -6.71
CA LYS A 55 1.69 -12.19 -7.25
C LYS A 55 2.89 -12.67 -6.42
N ARG A 56 2.92 -13.95 -6.05
CA ARG A 56 4.15 -14.62 -5.63
C ARG A 56 4.78 -15.24 -6.89
N LYS A 57 5.80 -14.58 -7.44
CA LYS A 57 6.85 -15.19 -8.26
C LYS A 57 8.18 -14.70 -7.73
#